data_AF-A0A357R2B8-F1
#
_entry.id   AF-A0A357R2B8-F1
#
_cell.length_a   1.000
_cell.length_b   1.000
_cell.length_c   1.000
_cell.angle_alpha   90.00
_cell.angle_beta   90.00
_cell.angle_gamma   90.00
#
_symmetry.space_group_name_H-M   'P 1'
#
loop_
_entity.id
_entity.type
_entity.pdbx_description
1 polymer ?
#
loop_
_entity_poly.entity_id
_entity_poly.type
_entity_poly.pdbx_seq_one_letter_code
_entity_poly.pdbx_strand_id
1 'polypeptide(L)' 'MRAIIMAGGSGSRLRPLTCDLPKPMVPV' A
#
# COMPACT_ATOMS: atom_id res chain seq x y z
N MET A 1 6.37 6.50 24.27
CA MET A 1 5.73 7.23 23.15
C MET A 1 5.42 6.25 22.03
N ARG A 2 4.30 6.39 21.32
CA ARG A 2 3.96 5.55 20.14
C ARG A 2 3.52 6.46 18.99
N ALA A 3 3.88 6.08 17.77
CA ALA A 3 3.49 6.77 16.54
C ALA A 3 2.77 5.79 15.61
N ILE A 4 1.82 6.31 14.83
CA ILE A 4 1.03 5.57 13.85
C ILE A 4 1.37 6.13 12.46
N ILE A 5 1.50 5.25 11.48
CA ILE A 5 1.71 5.61 10.08
C ILE A 5 0.43 5.31 9.29
N MET A 6 -0.02 6.27 8.50
CA MET A 6 -1.13 6.07 7.56
C MET A 6 -0.62 5.34 6.31
N ALA A 7 -0.91 4.06 6.20
CA ALA A 7 -0.48 3.20 5.10
C ALA A 7 -1.63 2.80 4.13
N GLY A 8 -2.73 3.57 4.13
CA GLY A 8 -3.91 3.31 3.31
C GLY A 8 -3.87 3.88 1.88
N GLY A 9 -4.96 3.70 1.14
CA GLY A 9 -5.18 4.16 -0.24
C GLY A 9 -5.17 3.03 -1.28
N SER A 10 -5.99 3.14 -2.32
CA SER A 10 -6.30 2.04 -3.26
C SER A 10 -5.17 1.62 -4.21
N GLY A 11 -4.07 2.38 -4.28
CA GLY A 11 -2.91 2.02 -5.10
C GLY A 11 -3.20 1.87 -6.61
N SER A 12 -4.17 2.62 -7.15
CA SER A 12 -4.62 2.50 -8.55
C SER A 12 -3.54 2.65 -9.61
N ARG A 13 -2.51 3.46 -9.35
CA ARG A 13 -1.34 3.67 -10.24
C ARG A 13 -0.40 2.46 -10.33
N LEU A 14 -0.43 1.59 -9.33
CA LEU A 14 0.42 0.38 -9.26
C LEU A 14 -0.34 -0.88 -9.69
N ARG A 15 -1.59 -0.74 -10.15
CA ARG A 15 -2.30 -1.88 -10.74
C ARG A 15 -1.48 -2.40 -11.95
N PRO A 16 -1.38 -3.73 -12.13
CA PRO A 16 -2.14 -4.78 -11.43
C PRO A 16 -1.52 -5.25 -10.10
N LEU A 17 -0.34 -4.77 -9.71
CA LEU A 17 0.40 -5.24 -8.53
C LEU A 17 -0.36 -5.06 -7.22
N THR A 18 -1.30 -4.10 -7.17
CA THR A 18 -2.13 -3.80 -5.99
C THR A 18 -3.51 -4.48 -5.99
N CYS A 19 -3.81 -5.35 -6.96
CA CYS A 19 -5.10 -6.06 -7.01
C CYS A 19 -5.22 -7.11 -5.89
N ASP A 20 -4.14 -7.84 -5.64
CA ASP A 20 -4.10 -8.94 -4.67
C ASP A 20 -3.19 -8.65 -3.46
N LEU A 21 -2.47 -7.52 -3.49
CA LEU A 21 -1.49 -7.10 -2.49
C LEU A 21 -1.70 -5.62 -2.11
N PRO A 22 -1.63 -5.24 -0.82
CA PRO A 22 -1.81 -3.86 -0.42
C PRO A 22 -0.61 -3.00 -0.82
N LYS A 23 -0.87 -1.73 -1.20
CA LYS A 23 0.13 -0.77 -1.68
C LYS A 23 1.47 -0.72 -0.90
N PRO A 24 1.49 -0.74 0.44
CA PRO A 24 2.74 -0.68 1.21
C PRO A 24 3.57 -1.97 1.18
N MET A 25 2.97 -3.09 0.78
CA MET A 25 3.62 -4.40 0.73
C MET A 25 4.06 -4.79 -0.69
N VAL A 26 3.72 -3.98 -1.70
CA VAL A 26 4.20 -4.20 -3.06
C VAL A 26 5.71 -3.95 -3.08
N PRO A 27 6.53 -4.93 -3.53
CA PRO A 27 7.96 -4.73 -3.66
C PRO A 27 8.25 -3.72 -4.78
N VAL A 28 9.08 -2.72 -4.47
CA VAL A 28 9.55 -1.63 -5.34
C VAL A 28 11.07 -1.59 -5.32
#